data_AF-A0A317NGN8-F1
#
_entry.id   AF-A0A317NGN8-F1
#
_cell.length_a   1.000
_cell.length_b   1.000
_cell.length_c   1.000
_cell.angle_alpha   90.00
_cell.angle_beta   90.00
_cell.angle_gamma   90.00
#
_symmetry.space_group_name_H-M   'P 1'
#
loop_
_entity.id
_entity.type
_entity.pdbx_description
1 polymer ?
#
loop_
_entity_poly.entity_id
_entity_poly.type
_entity_poly.pdbx_seq_one_letter_code
_entity_poly.pdbx_strand_id
1 'polypeptide(L)'
;MSTTRMILVLLADLAMVGAGFYYGIKLLRGNRNFLLGLEWVVMAVSGVNVLYLAAINVDHESLSYHAMVFFDAFSRSFGMTVILILGLMAVTHRYRPSWVVEALAIVAGIAVGLNRALEPRAVEPSWAIFYLVMNLAAALFVFVYMVPKLWRAGDRGNATWVALGAALGAFVAIIYDYFPIPGDDSDHTLFYIISLTIWALMIVTFSRGYFALERIDTQTDERTSAREGISARETTA
;
A
#
# COMPACT_ATOMS: atom_id res chain seq x y z
N MET A 1 25.87 10.11 -8.17
CA MET A 1 25.19 8.86 -8.56
C MET A 1 25.80 8.26 -9.84
N SER A 2 25.97 6.93 -9.94
CA SER A 2 26.38 6.29 -11.22
C SER A 2 25.19 6.06 -12.14
N THR A 3 25.37 6.15 -13.46
CA THR A 3 24.29 6.01 -14.45
C THR A 3 23.48 4.72 -14.29
N THR A 4 24.14 3.62 -13.92
CA THR A 4 23.47 2.33 -13.67
C THR A 4 22.49 2.39 -12.50
N ARG A 5 22.88 3.01 -11.38
CA ARG A 5 22.02 3.11 -10.19
C ARG A 5 20.80 3.99 -10.47
N MET A 6 20.99 5.09 -11.20
CA MET A 6 19.90 5.95 -11.66
C MET A 6 18.87 5.18 -12.50
N ILE A 7 19.33 4.40 -13.49
CA ILE A 7 18.44 3.58 -14.32
C ILE A 7 17.64 2.60 -13.45
N LEU A 8 18.27 1.98 -12.46
CA LEU A 8 17.59 1.04 -11.55
C LEU A 8 16.52 1.72 -10.70
N VAL A 9 16.78 2.93 -10.16
CA VAL A 9 15.76 3.70 -9.43
C VAL A 9 14.58 4.01 -10.34
N LEU A 10 14.83 4.52 -11.55
CA LEU A 10 13.76 4.87 -12.50
C LEU A 10 12.95 3.65 -12.93
N LEU A 11 13.60 2.50 -13.12
CA LEU A 11 12.89 1.24 -13.44
C LEU A 11 12.04 0.77 -12.27
N ALA A 12 12.54 0.86 -11.03
CA ALA A 12 11.79 0.50 -9.84
C ALA A 12 10.58 1.43 -9.65
N ASP A 13 10.76 2.74 -9.86
CA ASP A 13 9.70 3.73 -9.80
C ASP A 13 8.64 3.51 -10.89
N LEU A 14 9.05 3.27 -12.14
CA LEU A 14 8.14 2.92 -13.24
C LEU A 14 7.34 1.65 -12.94
N ALA A 15 7.96 0.64 -12.33
CA ALA A 15 7.25 -0.57 -11.90
C ALA A 15 6.20 -0.25 -10.83
N MET A 16 6.54 0.60 -9.85
CA MET A 16 5.62 1.05 -8.81
C MET A 16 4.45 1.87 -9.40
N VAL A 17 4.73 2.85 -10.26
CA VAL A 17 3.74 3.67 -10.97
C VAL A 17 2.80 2.80 -11.81
N GLY A 18 3.37 1.87 -12.60
CA GLY A 18 2.61 0.96 -13.43
C GLY A 18 1.69 0.06 -12.60
N ALA A 19 2.20 -0.52 -11.51
CA ALA A 19 1.40 -1.32 -10.59
C ALA A 19 0.31 -0.48 -9.91
N GLY A 20 0.65 0.71 -9.43
CA GLY A 20 -0.26 1.62 -8.73
C GLY A 20 -1.44 2.06 -9.61
N PHE A 21 -1.19 2.49 -10.85
CA PHE A 21 -2.29 2.81 -11.77
C PHE A 21 -3.10 1.58 -12.18
N TYR A 22 -2.45 0.47 -12.54
CA TYR A 22 -3.15 -0.73 -12.99
C TYR A 22 -4.08 -1.28 -11.91
N TYR A 23 -3.57 -1.49 -10.70
CA TYR A 23 -4.34 -2.05 -9.59
C TYR A 23 -5.26 -1.01 -8.94
N GLY A 24 -4.83 0.25 -8.83
CA GLY A 24 -5.64 1.35 -8.32
C GLY A 24 -6.91 1.55 -9.13
N ILE A 25 -6.79 1.71 -10.45
CA ILE A 25 -7.96 1.83 -11.34
C ILE A 25 -8.84 0.59 -11.25
N LYS A 26 -8.26 -0.60 -11.14
CA LYS A 26 -9.02 -1.85 -11.04
C LYS A 26 -9.82 -1.97 -9.74
N LEU A 27 -9.33 -1.44 -8.63
CA LEU A 27 -10.04 -1.40 -7.34
C LEU A 27 -11.09 -0.28 -7.29
N LEU A 28 -10.82 0.86 -7.93
CA LEU A 28 -11.78 1.95 -8.08
C LEU A 28 -12.94 1.57 -9.00
N ARG A 29 -12.69 0.78 -10.04
CA ARG A 29 -13.73 0.30 -10.96
C ARG A 29 -14.79 -0.50 -10.22
N GLY A 30 -16.04 -0.03 -10.34
CA GLY A 30 -17.19 -0.67 -9.70
C GLY A 30 -17.25 -0.51 -8.19
N ASN A 31 -16.54 0.48 -7.61
CA ASN A 31 -16.51 0.76 -6.16
C ASN A 31 -16.20 -0.48 -5.31
N ARG A 32 -15.30 -1.35 -5.82
CA ARG A 32 -14.90 -2.58 -5.13
C ARG A 32 -14.13 -2.26 -3.85
N ASN A 33 -13.23 -1.27 -3.93
CA ASN A 33 -12.53 -0.71 -2.78
C ASN A 33 -12.02 0.70 -3.09
N PHE A 34 -12.74 1.72 -2.60
CA PHE A 34 -12.36 3.11 -2.85
C PHE A 34 -11.05 3.48 -2.15
N LEU A 35 -10.89 3.10 -0.88
CA LEU A 35 -9.71 3.40 -0.07
C LEU A 35 -8.41 2.83 -0.68
N LEU A 36 -8.35 1.53 -0.93
CA LEU A 36 -7.15 0.91 -1.52
C LEU A 36 -6.89 1.44 -2.93
N GLY A 37 -7.96 1.60 -3.71
CA GLY A 37 -7.85 2.13 -5.06
C GLY A 37 -7.25 3.54 -5.08
N LEU A 38 -7.70 4.40 -4.17
CA LEU A 38 -7.19 5.76 -4.02
C LEU A 38 -5.71 5.75 -3.60
N GLU A 39 -5.33 4.96 -2.60
CA GLU A 39 -3.93 4.85 -2.14
C GLU A 39 -2.98 4.46 -3.27
N TRP A 40 -3.34 3.42 -4.04
CA TRP A 40 -2.51 2.98 -5.17
C TRP A 40 -2.37 4.05 -6.25
N VAL A 41 -3.41 4.83 -6.51
CA VAL A 41 -3.36 5.96 -7.45
C VAL A 41 -2.52 7.11 -6.88
N VAL A 42 -2.68 7.45 -5.60
CA VAL A 42 -1.89 8.48 -4.91
C VAL A 42 -0.40 8.15 -5.01
N MET A 43 -0.01 6.91 -4.74
CA MET A 43 1.37 6.47 -4.90
C MET A 43 1.86 6.50 -6.35
N ALA A 44 1.02 6.12 -7.32
CA ALA A 44 1.38 6.22 -8.73
C ALA A 44 1.60 7.68 -9.17
N VAL A 45 0.75 8.59 -8.72
CA VAL A 45 0.91 10.04 -8.98
C VAL A 45 2.19 10.56 -8.32
N SER A 46 2.50 10.11 -7.10
CA SER A 46 3.76 10.41 -6.43
C SER A 46 4.98 9.94 -7.22
N GLY A 47 4.97 8.70 -7.71
CA GLY A 47 6.07 8.17 -8.53
C GLY A 47 6.23 8.93 -9.85
N VAL A 48 5.14 9.32 -10.52
CA VAL A 48 5.23 10.18 -11.71
C VAL A 48 5.90 11.52 -11.39
N ASN A 49 5.62 12.11 -10.23
CA ASN A 49 6.29 13.33 -9.78
C ASN A 49 7.80 13.12 -9.55
N VAL A 50 8.21 11.96 -9.03
CA VAL A 50 9.63 11.58 -8.88
C VAL A 50 10.31 11.40 -10.24
N LEU A 51 9.67 10.73 -11.21
CA LEU A 51 10.18 10.64 -12.58
C LEU A 51 10.36 12.02 -13.24
N TYR A 52 9.41 12.93 -13.00
CA TYR A 52 9.46 14.30 -13.50
C TYR A 52 10.63 15.08 -12.90
N LEU A 53 10.85 14.98 -11.58
CA LEU A 53 12.01 15.57 -10.89
C LEU A 53 13.33 15.05 -11.47
N ALA A 54 13.44 13.73 -11.63
CA ALA A 54 14.65 13.09 -12.15
C ALA A 54 14.95 13.50 -13.61
N ALA A 55 13.93 13.83 -14.39
CA ALA A 55 14.09 14.26 -15.78
C ALA A 55 14.54 15.73 -15.92
N ILE A 56 14.20 16.60 -14.97
CA ILE A 56 14.36 18.06 -15.10
C ILE A 56 15.40 18.61 -14.10
N ASN A 57 15.92 17.78 -13.20
CA ASN A 57 17.00 18.11 -12.27
C ASN A 57 16.65 19.32 -11.39
N VAL A 58 15.46 19.29 -10.80
CA VAL A 58 14.85 20.42 -10.11
C VAL A 58 15.40 20.57 -8.68
N ASP A 59 15.60 21.82 -8.25
CA ASP A 59 16.08 22.20 -6.91
C ASP A 59 15.16 21.75 -5.76
N HIS A 60 15.75 21.61 -4.57
CA HIS A 60 15.11 21.17 -3.33
C HIS A 60 14.05 22.16 -2.78
N GLU A 61 13.96 23.38 -3.32
CA GLU A 61 12.91 24.35 -2.99
C GLU A 61 11.67 24.25 -3.90
N SER A 62 11.68 23.31 -4.85
CA SER A 62 10.58 23.17 -5.79
C SER A 62 9.33 22.56 -5.16
N LEU A 63 8.16 23.01 -5.61
CA LEU A 63 6.87 22.43 -5.24
C LEU A 63 6.83 20.91 -5.43
N SER A 64 7.60 20.40 -6.38
CA SER A 64 7.71 18.98 -6.67
C SER A 64 8.50 18.21 -5.60
N TYR A 65 9.55 18.79 -5.01
CA TYR A 65 10.24 18.22 -3.84
C TYR A 65 9.31 18.19 -2.61
N HIS A 66 8.59 19.29 -2.35
CA HIS A 66 7.61 19.36 -1.27
C HIS A 66 6.48 18.33 -1.46
N ALA A 67 6.03 18.10 -2.70
CA ALA A 67 5.06 17.07 -3.04
C ALA A 67 5.60 15.65 -2.78
N MET A 68 6.87 15.39 -3.09
CA MET A 68 7.50 14.10 -2.77
C MET A 68 7.52 13.85 -1.26
N VAL A 69 7.92 14.84 -0.46
CA VAL A 69 7.90 14.77 1.01
C VAL A 69 6.47 14.57 1.54
N PHE A 70 5.48 15.25 0.95
CA PHE A 70 4.07 15.08 1.27
C PHE A 70 3.62 13.63 1.10
N PHE A 71 3.86 13.04 -0.07
CA PHE A 71 3.37 11.69 -0.40
C PHE A 71 4.09 10.61 0.40
N ASP A 72 5.40 10.74 0.64
CA ASP A 72 6.13 9.82 1.52
C ASP A 72 5.55 9.83 2.94
N ALA A 73 5.38 11.02 3.52
CA ALA A 73 4.83 11.17 4.86
C ALA A 73 3.39 10.69 4.95
N PHE A 74 2.55 11.00 3.95
CA PHE A 74 1.17 10.54 3.85
C PHE A 74 1.09 9.01 3.84
N SER A 75 1.88 8.37 2.97
CA SER A 75 1.77 6.93 2.77
C SER A 75 2.34 6.14 3.95
N ARG A 76 3.46 6.59 4.54
CA ARG A 76 4.05 5.95 5.74
C ARG A 76 3.21 6.12 7.01
N SER A 77 2.40 7.17 7.07
CA SER A 77 1.58 7.48 8.25
C SER A 77 0.21 6.81 8.20
N PHE A 78 -0.57 7.06 7.15
CA PHE A 78 -1.97 6.65 7.04
C PHE A 78 -2.27 5.85 5.78
N GLY A 79 -1.50 6.01 4.69
CA GLY A 79 -1.74 5.31 3.43
C GLY A 79 -1.51 3.79 3.49
N MET A 80 -0.26 3.36 3.57
CA MET A 80 0.14 1.95 3.70
C MET A 80 -0.14 1.33 5.07
N THR A 81 -0.87 2.04 5.93
CA THR A 81 -1.13 1.65 7.30
C THR A 81 -2.63 1.58 7.56
N VAL A 82 -3.26 2.71 7.89
CA VAL A 82 -4.67 2.80 8.25
C VAL A 82 -5.55 2.55 7.03
N ILE A 83 -5.32 3.25 5.92
CA ILE A 83 -6.08 3.11 4.67
C ILE A 83 -5.93 1.68 4.13
N LEU A 84 -4.72 1.11 4.17
CA LEU A 84 -4.49 -0.29 3.85
C LEU A 84 -5.33 -1.24 4.71
N ILE A 85 -5.27 -1.13 6.04
CA ILE A 85 -6.04 -1.99 6.97
C ILE A 85 -7.54 -1.84 6.72
N LEU A 86 -8.05 -0.60 6.69
CA LEU A 86 -9.46 -0.29 6.44
C LEU A 86 -9.93 -0.89 5.11
N GLY A 87 -9.12 -0.77 4.07
CA GLY A 87 -9.35 -1.36 2.78
C GLY A 87 -9.41 -2.89 2.82
N LEU A 88 -8.46 -3.53 3.48
CA LEU A 88 -8.40 -4.98 3.60
C LEU A 88 -9.48 -5.56 4.53
N MET A 89 -10.04 -4.77 5.45
CA MET A 89 -11.18 -5.20 6.29
C MET A 89 -12.42 -5.56 5.48
N ALA A 90 -12.60 -4.97 4.29
CA ALA A 90 -13.69 -5.32 3.39
C ALA A 90 -13.69 -6.80 3.00
N VAL A 91 -12.51 -7.41 2.82
CA VAL A 91 -12.35 -8.81 2.40
C VAL A 91 -11.86 -9.74 3.51
N THR A 92 -11.37 -9.22 4.63
CA THR A 92 -10.97 -10.05 5.77
C THR A 92 -12.12 -10.23 6.76
N HIS A 93 -12.78 -9.13 7.12
CA HIS A 93 -13.80 -9.07 8.15
C HIS A 93 -15.21 -8.78 7.60
N ARG A 94 -15.37 -8.62 6.28
CA ARG A 94 -16.62 -8.18 5.64
C ARG A 94 -17.10 -6.82 6.16
N TYR A 95 -16.17 -6.01 6.68
CA TYR A 95 -16.45 -4.69 7.21
C TYR A 95 -16.05 -3.63 6.18
N ARG A 96 -17.02 -2.84 5.72
CA ARG A 96 -16.75 -1.65 4.92
C ARG A 96 -16.86 -0.42 5.82
N PRO A 97 -15.79 0.39 5.96
CA PRO A 97 -15.86 1.60 6.76
C PRO A 97 -16.92 2.55 6.20
N SER A 98 -17.52 3.35 7.09
CA SER A 98 -18.40 4.44 6.66
C SER A 98 -17.57 5.53 5.99
N TRP A 99 -18.20 6.30 5.09
CA TRP A 99 -17.55 7.42 4.39
C TRP A 99 -16.90 8.43 5.35
N VAL A 100 -17.42 8.56 6.58
CA VAL A 100 -16.85 9.44 7.62
C VAL A 100 -15.48 8.91 8.08
N VAL A 101 -15.36 7.61 8.33
CA VAL A 101 -14.10 6.97 8.73
C VAL A 101 -13.08 7.04 7.59
N GLU A 102 -13.54 6.81 6.36
CA GLU A 102 -12.70 6.96 5.17
C GLU A 102 -12.16 8.39 5.02
N ALA A 103 -13.04 9.39 5.12
CA ALA A 103 -12.66 10.80 5.05
C ALA A 103 -11.71 11.20 6.17
N LEU A 104 -11.96 10.72 7.40
CA LEU A 104 -11.09 11.02 8.55
C LEU A 104 -9.68 10.45 8.35
N ALA A 105 -9.56 9.21 7.86
CA ALA A 105 -8.26 8.60 7.58
C ALA A 105 -7.48 9.36 6.50
N ILE A 106 -8.17 9.76 5.42
CA ILE A 106 -7.57 10.55 4.34
C ILE A 106 -7.15 11.93 4.85
N VAL A 107 -8.02 12.64 5.57
CA VAL A 107 -7.73 13.98 6.10
C VAL A 107 -6.58 13.93 7.11
N ALA A 108 -6.52 12.92 7.97
CA ALA A 108 -5.42 12.73 8.91
C ALA A 108 -4.09 12.49 8.16
N GLY A 109 -4.11 11.67 7.12
CA GLY A 109 -2.97 11.49 6.22
C GLY A 109 -2.53 12.79 5.58
N ILE A 110 -3.46 13.56 5.01
CA ILE A 110 -3.19 14.85 4.38
C ILE A 110 -2.59 15.83 5.40
N ALA A 111 -3.11 15.88 6.63
CA ALA A 111 -2.60 16.76 7.66
C ALA A 111 -1.14 16.42 8.01
N VAL A 112 -0.80 15.14 8.17
CA VAL A 112 0.59 14.72 8.41
C VAL A 112 1.48 15.01 7.20
N GLY A 113 1.00 14.71 5.99
CA GLY A 113 1.70 15.00 4.75
C GLY A 113 2.02 16.49 4.61
N LEU A 114 1.03 17.36 4.80
CA LEU A 114 1.19 18.82 4.69
C LEU A 114 2.13 19.35 5.77
N ASN A 115 1.99 18.87 7.01
CA ASN A 115 2.88 19.26 8.10
C ASN A 115 4.35 18.95 7.78
N ARG A 116 4.62 17.85 7.07
CA ARG A 116 5.99 17.49 6.63
C ARG A 116 6.44 18.22 5.38
N ALA A 117 5.51 18.46 4.46
CA ALA A 117 5.81 19.11 3.19
C ALA A 117 6.04 20.60 3.34
N LEU A 118 5.34 21.30 4.24
CA LEU A 118 5.49 22.75 4.39
C LEU A 118 6.83 23.14 5.03
N GLU A 119 7.35 22.29 5.93
CA GLU A 119 8.65 22.48 6.56
C GLU A 119 9.48 21.19 6.44
N PRO A 120 10.12 20.96 5.28
CA PRO A 120 11.00 19.81 5.08
C PRO A 120 12.14 19.85 6.10
N ARG A 121 12.09 18.91 7.04
CA ARG A 121 13.05 18.79 8.14
C ARG A 121 13.43 17.33 8.34
N ALA A 122 14.59 17.10 8.93
CA ALA A 122 15.01 15.76 9.30
C ALA A 122 13.92 15.08 10.15
N VAL A 123 13.69 13.80 9.89
CA VAL A 123 12.69 13.02 10.63
C VAL A 123 13.09 12.96 12.09
N GLU A 124 12.28 13.56 12.96
CA GLU A 124 12.50 13.46 14.41
C GLU A 124 12.32 12.01 14.87
N PRO A 125 13.03 11.58 15.94
CA PRO A 125 12.91 10.23 16.47
C PRO A 125 11.46 9.83 16.81
N SER A 126 10.64 10.76 17.31
CA SER A 126 9.22 10.54 17.60
C SER A 126 8.42 10.13 16.36
N TRP A 127 8.67 10.80 15.24
CA TRP A 127 8.02 10.49 13.97
C TRP A 127 8.54 9.18 13.35
N ALA A 128 9.84 8.92 13.44
CA ALA A 128 10.42 7.66 12.99
C ALA A 128 9.79 6.47 13.75
N ILE A 129 9.60 6.59 15.06
CA ILE A 129 8.92 5.58 15.88
C ILE A 129 7.47 5.42 15.44
N PHE A 130 6.75 6.54 15.24
CA PHE A 130 5.37 6.52 14.78
C PHE A 130 5.22 5.79 13.43
N TYR A 131 6.01 6.16 12.42
CA TYR A 131 5.97 5.50 11.11
C TYR A 131 6.29 4.01 11.22
N LEU A 132 7.32 3.64 11.97
CA LEU A 132 7.69 2.25 12.19
C LEU A 132 6.54 1.46 12.81
N VAL A 133 5.98 1.94 13.93
CA VAL A 133 4.89 1.24 14.65
C VAL A 133 3.67 1.07 13.75
N MET A 134 3.28 2.10 13.00
CA MET A 134 2.11 2.04 12.11
C MET A 134 2.32 1.02 10.97
N ASN A 135 3.51 0.97 10.38
CA ASN A 135 3.83 0.01 9.33
C ASN A 135 3.92 -1.43 9.87
N LEU A 136 4.53 -1.64 11.04
CA LEU A 136 4.59 -2.96 11.67
C LEU A 136 3.20 -3.44 12.09
N ALA A 137 2.33 -2.55 12.57
CA ALA A 137 0.94 -2.88 12.89
C ALA A 137 0.16 -3.32 11.63
N ALA A 138 0.37 -2.64 10.50
CA ALA A 138 -0.24 -3.00 9.22
C ALA A 138 0.29 -4.35 8.70
N ALA A 139 1.60 -4.57 8.76
CA ALA A 139 2.19 -5.86 8.41
C ALA A 139 1.63 -6.98 9.30
N LEU A 140 1.56 -6.76 10.61
CA LEU A 140 0.98 -7.72 11.56
C LEU A 140 -0.47 -8.03 11.24
N PHE A 141 -1.29 -7.02 10.91
CA PHE A 141 -2.67 -7.22 10.48
C PHE A 141 -2.74 -8.13 9.25
N VAL A 142 -1.89 -7.91 8.24
CA VAL A 142 -1.82 -8.76 7.05
C VAL A 142 -1.44 -10.21 7.41
N PHE A 143 -0.43 -10.40 8.27
CA PHE A 143 0.01 -11.73 8.71
C PHE A 143 -1.02 -12.48 9.55
N VAL A 144 -1.77 -11.78 10.40
CA VAL A 144 -2.73 -12.40 11.33
C VAL A 144 -4.07 -12.66 10.65
N TYR A 145 -4.52 -11.78 9.77
CA TYR A 145 -5.87 -11.84 9.21
C TYR A 145 -5.92 -12.24 7.73
N MET A 146 -5.11 -11.59 6.89
CA MET A 146 -5.20 -11.79 5.44
C MET A 146 -4.54 -13.10 5.00
N VAL A 147 -3.31 -13.35 5.44
CA VAL A 147 -2.55 -14.56 5.07
C VAL A 147 -3.27 -15.84 5.51
N PRO A 148 -3.75 -15.98 6.77
CA PRO A 148 -4.41 -17.20 7.20
C PRO A 148 -5.76 -17.40 6.52
N LYS A 149 -6.49 -16.32 6.20
CA LYS A 149 -7.76 -16.41 5.45
C LYS A 149 -7.52 -16.95 4.04
N LEU A 150 -6.51 -16.44 3.32
CA LEU A 150 -6.11 -16.97 2.01
C LEU A 150 -5.68 -18.44 2.09
N TRP A 151 -4.87 -18.78 3.09
CA TRP A 151 -4.37 -20.14 3.28
C TRP A 151 -5.48 -21.15 3.54
N ARG A 152 -6.43 -20.79 4.42
CA ARG A 152 -7.61 -21.63 4.74
C ARG A 152 -8.56 -21.77 3.55
N ALA A 153 -8.64 -20.76 2.70
CA ALA A 153 -9.42 -20.81 1.46
C ALA A 153 -8.74 -21.59 0.33
N GLY A 154 -7.52 -22.10 0.53
CA GLY A 154 -6.78 -22.90 -0.44
C GLY A 154 -5.93 -22.12 -1.44
N ASP A 155 -5.95 -20.78 -1.42
CA ASP A 155 -5.13 -19.94 -2.30
C ASP A 155 -3.73 -19.71 -1.69
N ARG A 156 -2.95 -20.79 -1.62
CA ARG A 156 -1.59 -20.77 -1.05
C ARG A 156 -0.62 -19.90 -1.85
N GLY A 157 -0.84 -19.77 -3.16
CA GLY A 157 0.00 -18.96 -4.03
C GLY A 157 -0.09 -17.48 -3.65
N ASN A 158 -1.29 -16.92 -3.62
CA ASN A 158 -1.47 -15.53 -3.20
C ASN A 158 -1.12 -15.34 -1.72
N ALA A 159 -1.40 -16.32 -0.84
CA ALA A 159 -1.03 -16.23 0.58
C ALA A 159 0.48 -16.05 0.78
N THR A 160 1.31 -16.87 0.11
CA THR A 160 2.78 -16.79 0.20
C THR A 160 3.30 -15.46 -0.32
N TRP A 161 2.79 -14.98 -1.46
CA TRP A 161 3.22 -13.70 -2.02
C TRP A 161 2.82 -12.50 -1.16
N VAL A 162 1.63 -12.52 -0.56
CA VAL A 162 1.18 -11.50 0.40
C VAL A 162 2.06 -11.53 1.65
N ALA A 163 2.36 -12.72 2.19
CA ALA A 163 3.25 -12.87 3.33
C ALA A 163 4.66 -12.32 3.04
N LEU A 164 5.21 -12.64 1.87
CA LEU A 164 6.51 -12.13 1.44
C LEU A 164 6.50 -10.62 1.25
N GLY A 165 5.48 -10.06 0.60
CA GLY A 165 5.30 -8.62 0.44
C GLY A 165 5.21 -7.89 1.78
N ALA A 166 4.45 -8.43 2.74
CA ALA A 166 4.34 -7.87 4.09
C ALA A 166 5.65 -7.96 4.88
N ALA A 167 6.40 -9.07 4.77
CA ALA A 167 7.71 -9.23 5.41
C ALA A 167 8.72 -8.21 4.87
N LEU A 168 8.77 -8.06 3.54
CA LEU A 168 9.66 -7.11 2.89
C LEU A 168 9.28 -5.66 3.19
N GLY A 169 7.98 -5.34 3.24
CA GLY A 169 7.50 -4.02 3.67
C GLY A 169 7.88 -3.70 5.12
N ALA A 170 7.73 -4.66 6.03
CA ALA A 170 8.17 -4.52 7.41
C ALA A 170 9.69 -4.33 7.50
N PHE A 171 10.47 -5.08 6.71
CA PHE A 171 11.92 -4.91 6.61
C PHE A 171 12.29 -3.49 6.15
N VAL A 172 11.66 -2.98 5.09
CA VAL A 172 11.86 -1.59 4.61
C VAL A 172 11.54 -0.60 5.72
N ALA A 173 10.41 -0.75 6.43
CA ALA A 173 10.04 0.14 7.52
C ALA A 173 11.06 0.16 8.66
N ILE A 174 11.65 -0.99 8.99
CA ILE A 174 12.71 -1.10 10.02
C ILE A 174 13.97 -0.35 9.59
N ILE A 175 14.41 -0.53 8.34
CA ILE A 175 15.67 0.07 7.89
C ILE A 175 15.54 1.55 7.53
N TYR A 176 14.33 2.02 7.17
CA TYR A 176 14.07 3.37 6.63
C TYR A 176 14.75 4.48 7.44
N ASP A 177 14.45 4.58 8.74
CA ASP A 177 14.95 5.68 9.59
C ASP A 177 16.09 5.28 10.53
N TYR A 178 16.36 3.98 10.69
CA TYR A 178 17.23 3.47 11.76
C TYR A 178 18.52 2.82 11.28
N PHE A 179 18.52 2.25 10.07
CA PHE A 179 19.64 1.45 9.58
C PHE A 179 20.07 1.92 8.20
N PRO A 180 21.03 2.87 8.11
CA PRO A 180 21.60 3.24 6.83
C PRO A 180 22.28 2.02 6.20
N ILE A 181 22.02 1.80 4.91
CA ILE A 181 22.59 0.67 4.18
C ILE A 181 24.09 0.93 3.96
N PRO A 182 24.99 0.03 4.35
CA PRO A 182 26.42 0.19 4.10
C PRO A 182 26.73 0.31 2.60
N GLY A 183 27.40 1.38 2.19
CA GLY A 183 27.74 1.64 0.79
C GLY A 183 26.67 2.37 -0.03
N ASP A 184 25.62 2.86 0.63
CA ASP A 184 24.67 3.79 0.03
C ASP A 184 25.28 5.18 -0.16
N ASP A 185 24.84 5.90 -1.19
CA ASP A 185 25.32 7.25 -1.49
C ASP A 185 24.54 8.32 -0.71
N SER A 186 24.97 9.58 -0.82
CA SER A 186 24.31 10.73 -0.17
C SER A 186 22.84 10.88 -0.54
N ASP A 187 22.46 10.35 -1.70
CA ASP A 187 21.11 10.44 -2.26
C ASP A 187 20.27 9.21 -1.89
N HIS A 188 20.80 8.30 -1.06
CA HIS A 188 20.16 7.07 -0.62
C HIS A 188 19.66 6.19 -1.77
N THR A 189 20.41 6.18 -2.87
CA THR A 189 19.99 5.55 -4.13
C THR A 189 19.73 4.05 -3.97
N LEU A 190 20.59 3.32 -3.23
CA LEU A 190 20.39 1.89 -2.99
C LEU A 190 19.14 1.62 -2.18
N PHE A 191 18.89 2.43 -1.14
CA PHE A 191 17.68 2.36 -0.37
C PHE A 191 16.44 2.57 -1.27
N TYR A 192 16.42 3.60 -2.12
CA TYR A 192 15.29 3.86 -3.01
C TYR A 192 15.04 2.73 -4.02
N ILE A 193 16.09 2.12 -4.59
CA ILE A 193 15.93 0.95 -5.49
C ILE A 193 15.20 -0.17 -4.76
N ILE A 194 15.66 -0.51 -3.55
CA ILE A 194 15.10 -1.61 -2.74
C ILE A 194 13.66 -1.27 -2.32
N SER A 195 13.47 -0.07 -1.79
CA SER A 195 12.18 0.42 -1.32
C SER A 195 11.16 0.40 -2.46
N LEU A 196 11.38 1.14 -3.55
CA LEU A 196 10.42 1.25 -4.66
C LEU A 196 10.07 -0.11 -5.27
N THR A 197 11.03 -1.03 -5.36
CA THR A 197 10.79 -2.41 -5.83
C THR A 197 9.87 -3.17 -4.88
N ILE A 198 10.10 -3.08 -3.57
CA ILE A 198 9.28 -3.71 -2.54
C ILE A 198 7.88 -3.10 -2.52
N TRP A 199 7.77 -1.78 -2.63
CA TRP A 199 6.48 -1.09 -2.71
C TRP A 199 5.69 -1.54 -3.94
N ALA A 200 6.32 -1.61 -5.12
CA ALA A 200 5.70 -2.18 -6.32
C ALA A 200 5.21 -3.62 -6.09
N LEU A 201 6.04 -4.48 -5.48
CA LEU A 201 5.66 -5.85 -5.13
C LEU A 201 4.46 -5.88 -4.16
N MET A 202 4.44 -5.02 -3.15
CA MET A 202 3.34 -4.92 -2.18
C MET A 202 2.03 -4.54 -2.88
N ILE A 203 2.04 -3.54 -3.77
CA ILE A 203 0.85 -3.14 -4.56
C ILE A 203 0.30 -4.36 -5.31
N VAL A 204 1.17 -5.09 -6.01
CA VAL A 204 0.76 -6.27 -6.79
C VAL A 204 0.21 -7.37 -5.89
N THR A 205 0.96 -7.75 -4.86
CA THR A 205 0.65 -8.92 -4.02
C THR A 205 -0.59 -8.68 -3.17
N PHE A 206 -0.72 -7.50 -2.56
CA PHE A 206 -1.88 -7.15 -1.75
C PHE A 206 -3.14 -7.01 -2.62
N SER A 207 -3.03 -6.40 -3.80
CA SER A 207 -4.19 -6.29 -4.71
C SER A 207 -4.62 -7.66 -5.25
N ARG A 208 -3.67 -8.55 -5.58
CA ARG A 208 -4.00 -9.92 -5.99
C ARG A 208 -4.63 -10.72 -4.86
N GLY A 209 -4.09 -10.62 -3.65
CA GLY A 209 -4.67 -11.25 -2.46
C GLY A 209 -6.08 -10.72 -2.16
N TYR A 210 -6.30 -9.41 -2.33
CA TYR A 210 -7.62 -8.79 -2.20
C TYR A 210 -8.62 -9.41 -3.18
N PHE A 211 -8.30 -9.43 -4.48
CA PHE A 211 -9.20 -10.00 -5.48
C PHE A 211 -9.44 -11.50 -5.31
N ALA A 212 -8.44 -12.23 -4.80
CA ALA A 212 -8.61 -13.64 -4.48
C ALA A 212 -9.64 -13.82 -3.37
N LEU A 213 -9.51 -13.09 -2.25
CA LEU A 213 -10.45 -13.16 -1.14
C LEU A 213 -11.86 -12.69 -1.54
N GLU A 214 -11.96 -11.60 -2.31
CA GLU A 214 -13.24 -11.12 -2.80
C GLU A 214 -13.97 -12.18 -3.64
N ARG A 215 -13.26 -12.85 -4.56
CA ARG A 215 -13.82 -13.96 -5.35
C ARG A 215 -14.27 -15.11 -4.46
N ILE A 216 -13.48 -15.47 -3.45
CA ILE A 216 -13.81 -16.55 -2.50
C ILE A 216 -15.06 -16.20 -1.69
N ASP A 217 -15.16 -14.96 -1.20
CA ASP A 217 -16.32 -14.49 -0.44
C ASP A 217 -17.59 -14.52 -1.32
N THR A 218 -17.53 -14.02 -2.56
CA THR A 218 -18.66 -14.08 -3.51
C THR A 218 -19.12 -15.52 -3.78
N GLN A 219 -18.20 -16.45 -4.05
CA GLN A 219 -18.53 -17.87 -4.28
C GLN A 219 -19.17 -18.53 -3.04
N THR A 220 -18.77 -18.10 -1.84
CA THR A 220 -19.32 -18.61 -0.59
C THR A 220 -20.76 -18.13 -0.40
N ASP A 221 -21.03 -16.86 -0.71
CA ASP A 221 -22.36 -16.26 -0.60
C ASP A 221 -23.35 -16.86 -1.62
N GLU A 222 -22.90 -17.11 -2.86
CA GLU A 222 -23.69 -17.79 -3.90
C GLU A 222 -24.08 -19.21 -3.47
N ARG A 223 -23.13 -19.98 -2.92
CA ARG A 223 -23.39 -21.36 -2.44
C ARG A 223 -24.35 -21.40 -1.27
N THR A 224 -24.27 -20.43 -0.37
CA THR A 224 -25.16 -20.33 0.79
C THR A 224 -26.58 -20.00 0.34
N SER A 225 -26.74 -19.01 -0.54
CA SER A 225 -28.03 -18.62 -1.12
C SER A 225 -28.70 -19.77 -1.90
N ALA A 226 -27.91 -20.54 -2.66
CA ALA A 226 -28.42 -21.70 -3.40
C ALA A 226 -28.95 -22.80 -2.46
N ARG A 227 -28.27 -23.06 -1.34
CA ARG A 227 -28.70 -24.04 -0.34
C ARG A 227 -29.99 -23.62 0.37
N GLU A 228 -30.11 -22.35 0.75
CA GLU A 228 -31.34 -21.81 1.35
C GLU A 228 -32.52 -21.90 0.37
N GLY A 229 -32.30 -21.59 -0.91
CA GLY A 229 -33.33 -21.71 -1.94
C GLY A 229 -33.81 -23.15 -2.19
N ILE A 230 -32.93 -24.15 -2.04
CA ILE A 230 -33.31 -25.58 -2.12
C ILE A 230 -34.12 -25.98 -0.89
N SER A 231 -33.65 -25.65 0.31
CA SER A 231 -34.35 -25.98 1.57
C SER A 231 -35.74 -25.37 1.61
N ALA A 232 -35.90 -24.10 1.19
CA ALA A 232 -37.19 -23.44 1.15
C ALA A 232 -38.20 -24.16 0.24
N ARG A 233 -37.75 -24.68 -0.92
CA ARG A 233 -38.59 -25.44 -1.86
C ARG A 233 -39.02 -26.79 -1.30
N GLU A 234 -38.16 -27.47 -0.54
CA GLU A 234 -38.48 -28.75 0.10
C GLU A 234 -39.51 -28.61 1.22
N THR A 235 -39.54 -27.49 1.95
CA THR A 235 -40.57 -27.24 2.99
C THR A 235 -41.94 -26.84 2.45
N THR A 236 -42.04 -26.43 1.18
CA THR A 236 -43.30 -26.00 0.54
C THR A 236 -43.97 -27.08 -0.32
N ALA A 237 -43.37 -28.26 -0.43
CA ALA A 237 -43.88 -29.43 -1.14
C ALA A 237 -44.44 -30.46 -0.15
#